data_AF-V5I9I6-F1
#
_entry.id   AF-V5I9I6-F1
#
_cell.length_a   1.000
_cell.length_b   1.000
_cell.length_c   1.000
_cell.angle_alpha   90.00
_cell.angle_beta   90.00
_cell.angle_gamma   90.00
#
_symmetry.space_group_name_H-M   'P 1'
#
loop_
_entity.id
_entity.type
_entity.pdbx_description
1 polymer ?
#
loop_
_entity_poly.entity_id
_entity_poly.type
_entity_poly.pdbx_seq_one_letter_code
_entity_poly.pdbx_strand_id
1 'polypeptide(L)'
;AVLCTSLALISLLGTVTCKLTVSKHDLTLTLNEKETFDLEISNTSETNAVLQFVIQHEDIVNISTQSVDLSGLTNVSIPIDVEAIGAGHSQVYANISNSSINVDDVYLRVTVHKIPGLDTFSLVIGWLYFVAWSISFYPQIYINWRRKSVVGLNFDFIVLNIIGFTLYGIFNLGLYCIPEIEDEYFNRYPRGLNPVQNKTISCS
;
A
#
# COMPACT_ATOMS: atom_id res chain seq x y z
N ALA A 1 22.67 6.26 51.21
CA ALA A 1 21.65 5.22 50.99
C ALA A 1 20.22 5.76 50.76
N VAL A 2 19.94 7.06 50.92
CA VAL A 2 18.56 7.61 50.84
C VAL A 2 18.18 8.19 49.47
N LEU A 3 19.14 8.44 48.57
CA LEU A 3 18.83 8.98 47.23
C LEU A 3 18.40 7.92 46.19
N CYS A 4 18.82 6.66 46.35
CA CYS A 4 18.54 5.61 45.35
C CYS A 4 17.12 5.04 45.43
N THR A 5 16.43 5.22 46.56
CA THR A 5 15.05 4.76 46.76
C THR A 5 14.00 5.72 46.20
N SER A 6 14.39 6.92 45.75
CA SER A 6 13.48 7.90 45.16
C SER A 6 13.27 7.74 43.65
N LEU A 7 14.26 7.19 42.93
CA LEU A 7 14.16 6.96 41.48
C LEU A 7 13.36 5.70 41.11
N ALA A 8 13.22 4.74 42.03
CA ALA A 8 12.50 3.49 41.77
C ALA A 8 10.96 3.62 41.92
N LEU A 9 10.45 4.74 42.45
CA LEU A 9 9.00 4.94 42.63
C LEU A 9 8.31 5.58 41.39
N ILE A 10 9.07 6.04 40.40
CA ILE A 10 8.52 6.74 39.22
C ILE A 10 8.16 5.76 38.09
N SER A 11 8.58 4.49 38.15
CA SER A 11 8.26 3.51 37.10
C SER A 11 6.91 2.81 37.26
N LEU A 12 6.00 3.34 38.11
CA LEU A 12 4.68 2.75 38.35
C LEU A 12 3.51 3.72 38.17
N LEU A 13 3.70 4.80 37.42
CA LEU A 13 2.59 5.50 36.77
C LEU A 13 2.51 4.91 35.37
N GLY A 14 1.72 3.84 35.21
CA GLY A 14 1.25 3.44 33.90
C GLY A 14 0.47 4.62 33.33
N THR A 15 1.14 5.45 32.53
CA THR A 15 0.45 6.49 31.76
C THR A 15 -0.53 5.75 30.88
N VAL A 16 -1.81 5.94 31.17
CA VAL A 16 -2.89 5.52 30.30
C VAL A 16 -2.74 6.34 29.02
N THR A 17 -1.98 5.82 28.06
CA THR A 17 -1.79 6.45 26.76
C THR A 17 -3.04 6.17 25.94
N CYS A 18 -3.79 7.22 25.61
CA CYS A 18 -4.82 7.13 24.60
C CYS A 18 -4.16 6.71 23.29
N LYS A 19 -4.64 5.60 22.72
CA LYS A 19 -4.15 5.08 21.44
C LYS A 19 -5.33 5.02 20.47
N LEU A 20 -5.20 5.76 19.39
CA LEU A 20 -6.16 5.82 18.29
C LEU A 20 -5.57 5.02 17.13
N THR A 21 -6.32 4.07 16.60
CA THR A 21 -5.93 3.27 15.44
C THR A 21 -7.08 3.13 14.46
N VAL A 22 -6.76 2.72 13.25
CA VAL A 22 -7.75 2.44 12.20
C VAL A 22 -7.71 0.94 11.92
N SER A 23 -8.88 0.33 11.67
CA SER A 23 -8.98 -1.10 11.36
C SER A 23 -8.20 -1.49 10.09
N LYS A 24 -8.15 -0.58 9.10
CA LYS A 24 -7.37 -0.74 7.86
C LYS A 24 -6.65 0.56 7.51
N HIS A 25 -5.39 0.45 7.12
CA HIS A 25 -4.61 1.59 6.62
C HIS A 25 -4.64 1.73 5.10
N ASP A 26 -4.98 0.67 4.38
CA ASP A 26 -5.01 0.62 2.91
C ASP A 26 -6.38 0.19 2.42
N LEU A 27 -6.92 0.95 1.48
CA LEU A 27 -8.22 0.73 0.86
C LEU A 27 -8.11 0.85 -0.66
N THR A 28 -8.61 -0.16 -1.37
CA THR A 28 -8.69 -0.16 -2.83
C THR A 28 -10.16 -0.17 -3.24
N LEU A 29 -10.61 0.93 -3.85
CA LEU A 29 -12.01 1.12 -4.26
C LEU A 29 -12.14 1.18 -5.78
N THR A 30 -13.29 0.80 -6.30
CA THR A 30 -13.70 1.15 -7.66
C THR A 30 -14.47 2.49 -7.66
N LEU A 31 -14.56 3.12 -8.82
CA LEU A 31 -15.22 4.41 -8.95
C LEU A 31 -16.72 4.32 -8.55
N ASN A 32 -17.19 5.26 -7.71
CA ASN A 32 -18.51 5.29 -7.06
C ASN A 32 -18.77 4.17 -6.03
N GLU A 33 -17.75 3.40 -5.65
CA GLU A 33 -17.88 2.41 -4.58
C GLU A 33 -17.77 3.08 -3.21
N LYS A 34 -18.43 2.46 -2.23
CA LYS A 34 -18.39 2.86 -0.82
C LYS A 34 -17.88 1.72 0.01
N GLU A 35 -16.91 2.00 0.88
CA GLU A 35 -16.44 1.04 1.88
C GLU A 35 -16.33 1.73 3.23
N THR A 36 -16.49 0.93 4.28
CA THR A 36 -16.50 1.38 5.66
C THR A 36 -15.20 0.97 6.34
N PHE A 37 -14.56 1.90 7.04
CA PHE A 37 -13.45 1.57 7.92
C PHE A 37 -13.78 1.98 9.35
N ASP A 38 -13.22 1.25 10.29
CA ASP A 38 -13.49 1.42 11.71
C ASP A 38 -12.36 2.24 12.36
N LEU A 39 -12.74 3.32 13.04
CA LEU A 39 -11.87 4.07 13.95
C LEU A 39 -11.91 3.41 15.32
N GLU A 40 -10.79 2.80 15.72
CA GLU A 40 -10.64 2.12 16.99
C GLU A 40 -10.03 3.06 18.03
N ILE A 41 -10.80 3.34 19.08
CA ILE A 41 -10.41 4.26 20.15
C ILE A 41 -10.11 3.44 21.39
N SER A 42 -8.84 3.36 21.77
CA SER A 42 -8.42 2.72 23.02
C SER A 42 -8.10 3.78 24.09
N ASN A 43 -8.90 3.74 25.15
CA ASN A 43 -8.74 4.51 26.38
C ASN A 43 -8.52 6.03 26.23
N THR A 44 -9.61 6.80 26.10
CA THR A 44 -9.53 8.27 26.08
C THR A 44 -9.71 8.83 27.49
N SER A 45 -8.63 9.33 28.08
CA SER A 45 -8.67 9.99 29.41
C SER A 45 -8.78 11.52 29.32
N GLU A 46 -8.91 12.08 28.11
CA GLU A 46 -8.94 13.52 27.90
C GLU A 46 -10.34 14.11 27.75
N THR A 47 -10.52 15.28 28.37
CA THR A 47 -11.72 16.10 28.25
C THR A 47 -11.55 17.06 27.06
N ASN A 48 -12.47 16.99 26.10
CA ASN A 48 -12.60 17.91 24.95
C ASN A 48 -11.59 17.76 23.79
N ALA A 49 -11.23 16.53 23.42
CA ALA A 49 -10.48 16.29 22.19
C ALA A 49 -11.44 16.06 21.01
N VAL A 50 -11.35 16.89 19.96
CA VAL A 50 -12.08 16.69 18.71
C VAL A 50 -11.10 16.25 17.64
N LEU A 51 -11.35 15.09 17.05
CA LEU A 51 -10.64 14.54 15.93
C LEU A 51 -11.26 15.08 14.64
N GLN A 52 -10.48 15.71 13.78
CA GLN A 52 -10.92 16.21 12.48
C GLN A 52 -10.21 15.44 11.37
N PHE A 53 -10.98 14.81 10.48
CA PHE A 53 -10.44 14.16 9.30
C PHE A 53 -10.20 15.19 8.19
N VAL A 54 -9.02 15.12 7.59
CA VAL A 54 -8.59 15.97 6.48
C VAL A 54 -8.28 15.07 5.29
N ILE A 55 -8.79 15.44 4.13
CA ILE A 55 -8.62 14.72 2.88
C ILE A 55 -7.53 15.45 2.07
N GLN A 56 -6.56 14.71 1.55
CA GLN A 56 -5.51 15.28 0.70
C GLN A 56 -6.06 15.79 -0.64
N HIS A 57 -6.95 15.01 -1.26
CA HIS A 57 -7.55 15.28 -2.56
C HIS A 57 -9.07 15.01 -2.52
N GLU A 58 -9.87 16.08 -2.39
CA GLU A 58 -11.34 16.04 -2.31
C GLU A 58 -12.02 15.63 -3.64
N ASP A 59 -11.31 15.74 -4.76
CA ASP A 59 -11.78 15.31 -6.08
C ASP A 59 -11.75 13.79 -6.28
N ILE A 60 -11.06 13.07 -5.39
CA ILE A 60 -10.85 11.61 -5.49
C ILE A 60 -11.72 10.87 -4.47
N VAL A 61 -11.81 11.35 -3.23
CA VAL A 61 -12.45 10.64 -2.12
C VAL A 61 -13.28 11.60 -1.25
N ASN A 62 -14.41 11.10 -0.75
CA ASN A 62 -15.23 11.77 0.24
C ASN A 62 -15.48 10.88 1.46
N ILE A 63 -15.69 11.48 2.62
CA ILE A 63 -15.96 10.78 3.88
C ILE A 63 -17.26 11.29 4.50
N SER A 64 -18.01 10.40 5.14
CA SER A 64 -19.29 10.79 5.77
C SER A 64 -19.11 11.61 7.05
N THR A 65 -18.02 11.40 7.79
CA THR A 65 -17.75 12.04 9.08
C THR A 65 -16.44 12.83 9.04
N GLN A 66 -16.54 14.17 9.08
CA GLN A 66 -15.38 15.06 9.06
C GLN A 66 -14.82 15.34 10.46
N SER A 67 -15.63 15.17 11.51
CA SER A 67 -15.21 15.40 12.89
C SER A 67 -15.83 14.39 13.84
N VAL A 68 -15.04 13.87 14.78
CA VAL A 68 -15.45 12.96 15.84
C VAL A 68 -15.03 13.56 17.18
N ASP A 69 -15.99 13.80 18.06
CA ASP A 69 -15.69 14.15 19.44
C ASP A 69 -15.24 12.89 20.19
N LEU A 70 -14.07 12.93 20.80
CA LEU A 70 -13.48 11.81 21.53
C LEU A 70 -13.88 11.81 23.02
N SER A 71 -14.65 12.80 23.47
CA SER A 71 -15.02 12.97 24.87
C SER A 71 -15.81 11.77 25.42
N GLY A 72 -15.26 11.12 26.46
CA GLY A 72 -15.92 10.02 27.17
C GLY A 72 -15.99 8.68 26.41
N LEU A 73 -15.32 8.54 25.26
CA LEU A 73 -15.27 7.30 24.49
C LEU A 73 -14.12 6.40 24.98
N THR A 74 -14.46 5.20 25.46
CA THR A 74 -13.49 4.19 25.88
C THR A 74 -13.78 2.86 25.19
N ASN A 75 -12.80 2.35 24.42
CA ASN A 75 -12.86 1.06 23.73
C ASN A 75 -14.06 0.97 22.78
N VAL A 76 -14.20 1.98 21.92
CA VAL A 76 -15.28 2.08 20.93
C VAL A 76 -14.68 2.01 19.53
N SER A 77 -15.36 1.28 18.65
CA SER A 77 -15.13 1.31 17.21
C SER A 77 -16.21 2.16 16.56
N ILE A 78 -15.81 3.19 15.80
CA ILE A 78 -16.73 4.07 15.08
C ILE A 78 -16.58 3.80 13.58
N PRO A 79 -17.62 3.32 12.88
CA PRO A 79 -17.55 3.11 11.44
C PRO A 79 -17.60 4.46 10.71
N ILE A 80 -16.73 4.62 9.73
CA ILE A 80 -16.63 5.79 8.85
C ILE A 80 -16.74 5.32 7.41
N ASP A 81 -17.67 5.92 6.68
CA ASP A 81 -17.89 5.58 5.27
C ASP A 81 -16.99 6.43 4.38
N VAL A 82 -16.35 5.78 3.43
CA VAL A 82 -15.51 6.39 2.40
C VAL A 82 -16.14 6.12 1.05
N GLU A 83 -16.35 7.18 0.28
CA GLU A 83 -16.90 7.14 -1.07
C GLU A 83 -15.85 7.57 -2.09
N ALA A 84 -15.67 6.75 -3.13
CA ALA A 84 -14.79 7.04 -4.24
C ALA A 84 -15.48 7.93 -5.29
N ILE A 85 -15.01 9.16 -5.46
CA ILE A 85 -15.54 10.13 -6.44
C ILE A 85 -14.72 10.12 -7.74
N GLY A 86 -13.40 10.09 -7.62
CA GLY A 86 -12.47 10.22 -8.73
C GLY A 86 -11.40 9.13 -8.70
N ALA A 87 -10.82 8.83 -9.86
CA ALA A 87 -9.75 7.84 -9.95
C ALA A 87 -8.40 8.45 -9.60
N GLY A 88 -7.59 7.74 -8.81
CA GLY A 88 -6.28 8.21 -8.37
C GLY A 88 -5.94 7.72 -6.96
N HIS A 89 -4.95 8.38 -6.35
CA HIS A 89 -4.52 8.11 -4.98
C HIS A 89 -4.82 9.32 -4.10
N SER A 90 -5.43 9.08 -2.95
CA SER A 90 -5.70 10.11 -1.94
C SER A 90 -5.44 9.55 -0.54
N GLN A 91 -5.03 10.42 0.37
CA GLN A 91 -4.83 10.07 1.77
C GLN A 91 -5.85 10.82 2.62
N VAL A 92 -6.48 10.11 3.55
CA VAL A 92 -7.31 10.68 4.62
C VAL A 92 -6.51 10.54 5.91
N TYR A 93 -6.28 11.64 6.60
CA TYR A 93 -5.55 11.64 7.87
C TYR A 93 -6.31 12.46 8.89
N ALA A 94 -6.07 12.20 10.17
CA ALA A 94 -6.71 12.95 11.23
C ALA A 94 -5.79 14.03 11.82
N ASN A 95 -6.39 15.15 12.17
CA ASN A 95 -5.82 16.21 12.99
C ASN A 95 -6.61 16.30 14.30
N ILE A 96 -6.00 16.81 15.36
CA ILE A 96 -6.63 16.91 16.68
C ILE A 96 -6.43 18.30 17.27
N SER A 97 -7.43 18.76 18.02
CA SER A 97 -7.36 20.04 18.73
C SER A 97 -6.33 20.04 19.87
N ASN A 98 -6.06 18.89 20.49
CA ASN A 98 -5.12 18.74 21.60
C ASN A 98 -3.87 17.97 21.20
N SER A 99 -2.69 18.53 21.44
CA SER A 99 -1.39 17.95 21.06
C SER A 99 -0.91 16.80 21.96
N SER A 100 -1.63 16.49 23.03
CA SER A 100 -1.26 15.43 23.98
C SER A 100 -1.52 14.01 23.48
N ILE A 101 -2.36 13.85 22.44
CA ILE A 101 -2.74 12.56 21.89
C ILE A 101 -1.94 12.29 20.62
N ASN A 102 -1.38 11.09 20.49
CA ASN A 102 -0.72 10.67 19.26
C ASN A 102 -1.78 10.29 18.20
N VAL A 103 -1.76 10.99 17.08
CA VAL A 103 -2.68 10.80 15.95
C VAL A 103 -1.94 10.31 14.71
N ASP A 104 -0.63 10.02 14.82
CA ASP A 104 0.17 9.67 13.64
C ASP A 104 -0.27 8.36 12.98
N ASP A 105 -0.82 7.44 13.77
CA ASP A 105 -1.36 6.15 13.34
C ASP A 105 -2.78 6.26 12.78
N VAL A 106 -3.42 7.44 12.79
CA VAL A 106 -4.76 7.64 12.25
C VAL A 106 -4.69 8.19 10.83
N TYR A 107 -4.45 7.28 9.90
CA TYR A 107 -4.47 7.58 8.46
C TYR A 107 -5.02 6.39 7.66
N LEU A 108 -5.58 6.72 6.51
CA LEU A 108 -6.11 5.80 5.52
C LEU A 108 -5.59 6.21 4.14
N ARG A 109 -4.95 5.29 3.44
CA ARG A 109 -4.60 5.42 2.03
C ARG A 109 -5.70 4.82 1.18
N VAL A 110 -6.24 5.62 0.27
CA VAL A 110 -7.31 5.19 -0.62
C VAL A 110 -6.79 5.25 -2.06
N THR A 111 -6.85 4.12 -2.74
CA THR A 111 -6.54 4.01 -4.16
C THR A 111 -7.82 3.67 -4.92
N VAL A 112 -8.23 4.57 -5.82
CA VAL A 112 -9.44 4.43 -6.61
C VAL A 112 -9.09 4.04 -8.04
N HIS A 113 -9.58 2.88 -8.48
CA HIS A 113 -9.39 2.37 -9.84
C HIS A 113 -10.63 2.67 -10.70
N LYS A 114 -10.42 3.09 -11.96
CA LYS A 114 -11.52 3.23 -12.94
C LYS A 114 -12.10 1.88 -13.34
N ILE A 115 -11.25 0.88 -13.56
CA ILE A 115 -11.62 -0.42 -14.13
C ILE A 115 -11.08 -1.52 -13.22
N PRO A 116 -11.93 -2.35 -12.61
CA PRO A 116 -11.47 -3.49 -11.82
C PRO A 116 -10.73 -4.48 -12.72
N GLY A 117 -9.55 -4.93 -12.28
CA GLY A 117 -8.78 -5.96 -12.97
C GLY A 117 -7.96 -5.48 -14.16
N LEU A 118 -7.86 -4.17 -14.41
CA LEU A 118 -6.96 -3.62 -15.45
C LEU A 118 -5.50 -4.04 -15.19
N ASP A 119 -5.08 -4.04 -13.93
CA ASP A 119 -3.73 -4.47 -13.54
C ASP A 119 -3.48 -5.93 -13.87
N THR A 120 -4.46 -6.80 -13.57
CA THR A 120 -4.39 -8.23 -13.92
C THR A 120 -4.36 -8.43 -15.43
N PHE A 121 -5.16 -7.69 -16.18
CA PHE A 121 -5.19 -7.77 -17.64
C PHE A 121 -3.86 -7.33 -18.27
N SER A 122 -3.30 -6.21 -17.80
CA SER A 122 -2.00 -5.70 -18.22
C SER A 122 -0.89 -6.72 -17.94
N LEU A 123 -0.92 -7.34 -16.77
CA LEU A 123 0.01 -8.40 -16.39
C LEU A 123 -0.09 -9.60 -17.35
N VAL A 124 -1.30 -10.10 -17.61
CA VAL A 124 -1.52 -11.24 -18.51
C VAL A 124 -1.07 -10.94 -19.93
N ILE A 125 -1.39 -9.77 -20.48
CA ILE A 125 -0.91 -9.36 -21.80
C ILE A 125 0.61 -9.23 -21.83
N GLY A 126 1.22 -8.67 -20.77
CA GLY A 126 2.67 -8.57 -20.64
C GLY A 126 3.34 -9.95 -20.72
N TRP A 127 2.79 -10.95 -20.04
CA TRP A 127 3.28 -12.33 -20.09
C TRP A 127 3.04 -13.00 -21.45
N LEU A 128 1.87 -12.77 -22.08
CA LEU A 128 1.61 -13.29 -23.42
C LEU A 128 2.56 -12.70 -24.47
N TYR A 129 2.84 -11.39 -24.40
CA TYR A 129 3.82 -10.73 -25.25
C TYR A 129 5.22 -11.31 -25.05
N PHE A 130 5.64 -11.51 -23.80
CA PHE A 130 6.92 -12.12 -23.46
C PHE A 130 7.07 -13.53 -24.06
N VAL A 131 6.03 -14.37 -23.95
CA VAL A 131 6.03 -15.74 -24.49
C VAL A 131 6.03 -15.72 -26.01
N ALA A 132 5.16 -14.92 -26.64
CA ALA A 132 5.07 -14.81 -28.10
C ALA A 132 6.39 -14.31 -28.70
N TRP A 133 7.03 -13.33 -28.08
CA TRP A 133 8.34 -12.83 -28.47
C TRP A 133 9.42 -13.91 -28.34
N SER A 134 9.43 -14.68 -27.25
CA SER A 134 10.37 -15.78 -27.05
C SER A 134 10.23 -16.88 -28.12
N ILE A 135 9.00 -17.21 -28.51
CA ILE A 135 8.73 -18.20 -29.56
C ILE A 135 9.18 -17.71 -30.94
N SER A 136 9.19 -16.39 -31.19
CA SER A 136 9.60 -15.83 -32.48
C SER A 136 11.06 -16.12 -32.87
N PHE A 137 11.92 -16.49 -31.92
CA PHE A 137 13.32 -16.89 -32.18
C PHE A 137 13.49 -18.38 -32.54
N TYR A 138 12.50 -19.23 -32.26
CA TYR A 138 12.56 -20.67 -32.55
C TYR A 138 12.62 -21.06 -34.03
N PRO A 139 11.93 -20.38 -34.97
CA PRO A 139 11.99 -20.71 -36.39
C PRO A 139 13.42 -20.66 -36.96
N GLN A 140 14.23 -19.69 -36.52
CA GLN A 140 15.63 -19.55 -36.95
C GLN A 140 16.51 -20.70 -36.43
N ILE A 141 16.28 -21.12 -35.18
CA ILE A 141 16.99 -22.25 -34.55
C ILE A 141 16.64 -23.57 -35.24
N TYR A 142 15.35 -23.79 -35.52
CA TYR A 142 14.86 -25.02 -36.15
C TYR A 142 15.41 -25.22 -37.56
N ILE A 143 15.44 -24.16 -38.38
CA ILE A 143 15.96 -24.22 -39.75
C ILE A 143 17.47 -24.47 -39.76
N ASN A 144 18.23 -23.83 -38.86
CA ASN A 144 19.67 -24.03 -38.72
C ASN A 144 20.01 -25.45 -38.21
N TRP A 145 19.21 -25.98 -37.28
CA TRP A 145 19.33 -27.38 -36.83
C TRP A 145 19.07 -28.38 -37.96
N ARG A 146 18.03 -28.16 -38.78
CA ARG A 146 17.73 -29.00 -39.96
C ARG A 146 18.81 -28.96 -41.03
N ARG A 147 19.49 -27.82 -41.20
CA ARG A 147 20.57 -27.66 -42.19
C ARG A 147 21.95 -28.12 -41.69
N LYS A 148 22.07 -28.56 -40.42
CA LYS A 148 23.35 -28.90 -39.76
C LYS A 148 24.42 -27.81 -39.90
N SER A 149 24.02 -26.55 -40.02
CA SER A 149 24.92 -25.41 -40.19
C SER A 149 24.48 -24.29 -39.27
N VAL A 150 25.43 -23.80 -38.48
CA VAL A 150 25.28 -22.67 -37.55
C VAL A 150 25.89 -21.38 -38.10
N VAL A 151 26.28 -21.39 -39.38
CA VAL A 151 26.95 -20.26 -40.03
C VAL A 151 25.95 -19.09 -40.16
N GLY A 152 26.06 -18.14 -39.22
CA GLY A 152 25.26 -16.91 -39.19
C GLY A 152 24.47 -16.65 -37.89
N LEU A 153 24.42 -17.60 -36.95
CA LEU A 153 23.67 -17.42 -35.69
C LEU A 153 24.62 -17.17 -34.51
N ASN A 154 24.53 -15.99 -33.88
CA ASN A 154 25.23 -15.73 -32.62
C ASN A 154 24.40 -16.33 -31.46
N PHE A 155 24.76 -17.55 -31.03
CA PHE A 155 24.10 -18.23 -29.91
C PHE A 155 24.21 -17.47 -28.60
N ASP A 156 25.34 -16.80 -28.35
CA ASP A 156 25.53 -16.01 -27.13
C ASP A 156 24.54 -14.86 -27.06
N PHE A 157 24.22 -14.20 -28.18
CA PHE A 157 23.22 -13.13 -28.21
C PHE A 157 21.82 -13.64 -27.81
N ILE A 158 21.41 -14.81 -28.32
CA ILE A 158 20.10 -15.39 -28.00
C ILE A 158 20.04 -15.85 -26.54
N VAL A 159 21.07 -16.55 -26.08
CA VAL A 159 21.15 -17.07 -24.71
C VAL A 159 21.21 -15.92 -23.69
N LEU A 160 22.00 -14.87 -23.97
CA LEU A 160 22.07 -13.68 -23.10
C LEU A 160 20.73 -12.93 -23.03
N ASN A 161 20.01 -12.79 -24.16
CA ASN A 161 18.69 -12.18 -24.15
C ASN A 161 17.70 -13.02 -23.34
N ILE A 162 17.64 -14.34 -23.55
CA ILE A 162 16.74 -15.23 -22.79
C ILE A 162 17.05 -15.17 -21.30
N ILE A 163 18.32 -15.28 -20.91
CA ILE A 163 18.74 -15.25 -19.50
C ILE A 163 18.43 -13.89 -18.88
N GLY A 164 18.77 -12.78 -19.55
CA GLY A 164 18.52 -11.42 -19.06
C GLY A 164 17.04 -11.14 -18.86
N PHE A 165 16.20 -11.50 -19.83
CA PHE A 165 14.76 -11.32 -19.74
C PHE A 165 14.09 -12.30 -18.76
N THR A 166 14.60 -13.52 -18.60
CA THR A 166 14.13 -14.49 -17.59
C THR A 166 14.48 -14.04 -16.17
N LEU A 167 15.71 -13.57 -15.94
CA LEU A 167 16.11 -12.99 -14.66
C LEU A 167 15.30 -11.75 -14.33
N TYR A 168 15.02 -10.89 -15.32
CA TYR A 168 14.12 -9.74 -15.15
C TYR A 168 12.70 -10.19 -14.80
N GLY A 169 12.16 -11.20 -15.48
CA GLY A 169 10.83 -11.76 -15.18
C GLY A 169 10.75 -12.36 -13.78
N ILE A 170 11.74 -13.16 -13.38
CA ILE A 170 11.85 -13.75 -12.03
C ILE A 170 12.00 -12.67 -10.97
N PHE A 171 12.77 -11.62 -11.24
CA PHE A 171 12.93 -10.49 -10.33
C PHE A 171 11.62 -9.73 -10.13
N ASN A 172 10.89 -9.41 -11.20
CA ASN A 172 9.59 -8.72 -11.09
C ASN A 172 8.52 -9.62 -10.44
N LEU A 173 8.50 -10.91 -10.75
CA LEU A 173 7.58 -11.87 -10.14
C LEU A 173 7.92 -12.11 -8.67
N GLY A 174 9.21 -12.20 -8.33
CA GLY A 174 9.68 -12.33 -6.95
C GLY A 174 9.29 -11.12 -6.10
N LEU A 175 9.45 -9.91 -6.61
CA LEU A 175 8.99 -8.69 -5.92
C LEU A 175 7.47 -8.64 -5.76
N TYR A 176 6.70 -9.20 -6.70
CA TYR A 176 5.25 -9.28 -6.60
C TYR A 176 4.77 -10.39 -5.64
N CYS A 177 5.52 -11.48 -5.50
CA CYS A 177 5.14 -12.65 -4.72
C CYS A 177 5.74 -12.72 -3.31
N ILE A 178 6.62 -11.78 -2.92
CA ILE A 178 7.19 -11.72 -1.56
C ILE A 178 6.45 -10.62 -0.78
N PRO A 179 5.33 -10.93 -0.12
CA PRO A 179 4.62 -9.99 0.73
C PRO A 179 5.49 -9.49 1.90
N GLU A 180 6.51 -10.26 2.33
CA GLU A 180 7.40 -9.83 3.42
C GLU A 180 8.17 -8.52 3.14
N ILE A 181 8.51 -8.22 1.88
CA ILE A 181 9.26 -6.98 1.55
C ILE A 181 8.32 -5.77 1.61
N GLU A 182 7.06 -5.97 1.25
CA GLU A 182 6.02 -4.94 1.32
C GLU A 182 5.71 -4.60 2.79
N ASP A 183 5.55 -5.62 3.64
CA ASP A 183 5.35 -5.45 5.07
C ASP A 183 6.53 -4.74 5.75
N GLU A 184 7.78 -5.10 5.42
CA GLU A 184 8.97 -4.43 5.96
C GLU A 184 9.08 -2.98 5.48
N TYR A 185 8.74 -2.70 4.21
CA TYR A 185 8.73 -1.34 3.67
C TYR A 185 7.69 -0.46 4.36
N PHE A 186 6.46 -0.95 4.57
CA PHE A 186 5.41 -0.21 5.27
C PHE A 186 5.70 -0.03 6.76
N ASN A 187 6.35 -1.00 7.40
CA ASN A 187 6.83 -0.86 8.77
C ASN A 187 7.88 0.28 8.89
N ARG A 188 8.69 0.50 7.85
CA ARG A 188 9.69 1.57 7.81
C ARG A 188 9.14 2.92 7.34
N TYR A 189 8.18 2.92 6.43
CA TYR A 189 7.54 4.11 5.87
C TYR A 189 6.02 3.98 5.95
N PRO A 190 5.42 4.21 7.13
CA PRO A 190 4.00 3.99 7.35
C PRO A 190 3.11 4.92 6.52
N ARG A 191 3.61 5.99 5.91
CA ARG A 191 2.86 6.85 4.98
C ARG A 191 3.37 6.80 3.54
N GLY A 192 4.36 5.94 3.27
CA GLY A 192 4.93 5.78 1.94
C GLY A 192 3.93 5.14 0.99
N LEU A 193 3.92 5.56 -0.26
CA LEU A 193 3.29 4.79 -1.34
C LEU A 193 4.27 3.71 -1.79
N ASN A 194 3.78 2.53 -2.14
CA ASN A 194 4.62 1.48 -2.72
C ASN A 194 5.17 1.98 -4.07
N PRO A 195 6.50 2.20 -4.21
CA PRO A 195 7.08 2.76 -5.41
C PRO A 195 7.01 1.81 -6.62
N VAL A 196 6.74 0.52 -6.39
CA VAL A 196 6.60 -0.49 -7.45
C VAL A 196 5.19 -0.46 -8.04
N GLN A 197 4.14 -0.34 -7.22
CA GLN A 197 2.75 -0.27 -7.68
C GLN A 197 2.40 1.06 -8.36
N ASN A 198 3.04 2.16 -7.97
CA ASN A 198 2.79 3.49 -8.55
C ASN A 198 3.16 3.63 -10.04
N LYS A 199 3.86 2.66 -10.65
CA LYS A 199 4.25 2.77 -12.07
C LYS A 199 3.13 2.38 -13.04
N THR A 200 2.07 1.72 -12.60
CA THR A 200 1.08 1.14 -13.51
C THR A 200 -0.17 2.02 -13.68
N ILE A 201 -0.53 2.85 -12.68
CA ILE A 201 -1.84 3.51 -12.61
C ILE A 201 -1.81 5.00 -12.99
N SER A 202 -0.63 5.65 -13.05
CA SER A 202 -0.54 7.10 -13.30
C SER A 202 -0.52 7.52 -14.80
N CYS A 203 -0.67 6.61 -15.76
CA CYS A 203 -0.64 6.95 -17.19
C CYS A 203 -1.63 6.12 -18.02
N SER A 204 -2.91 6.53 -18.02
CA SER A 204 -3.83 6.50 -19.17
C SER A 204 -5.07 7.36 -18.93
#